data_AF-A0A848TG38-F1
#
_entry.id   AF-A0A848TG38-F1
#
_cell.length_a   1.000
_cell.length_b   1.000
_cell.length_c   1.000
_cell.angle_alpha   90.00
_cell.angle_beta   90.00
_cell.angle_gamma   90.00
#
_symmetry.space_group_name_H-M   'P 1'
#
loop_
_entity.id
_entity.type
_entity.pdbx_description
1 polymer ?
#
loop_
_entity_poly.entity_id
_entity_poly.type
_entity_poly.pdbx_seq_one_letter_code
_entity_poly.pdbx_strand_id
1 'polypeptide(L)'
;MDNPEFHAEEREQVGDTLKFYLENSEENFAILARMIERERARRGTRFVIVQAPINPGWSDVAEGAALFDRFVSDAAAFSRQVGAPYLQVSAGQSWESADFFDYEGHLKTPSARTSCTETVASAALARLEAPS
;
A
#
# COMPACT_ATOMS: atom_id res chain seq x y z
N MET A 1 -9.84 17.73 10.60
CA MET A 1 -10.05 17.50 12.04
C MET A 1 -9.16 16.35 12.43
N ASP A 2 -8.44 16.48 13.54
CA ASP A 2 -7.79 15.37 14.23
C ASP A 2 -8.80 14.97 15.31
N ASN A 3 -9.38 13.77 15.22
CA ASN A 3 -10.44 13.32 16.13
C ASN A 3 -9.94 12.09 16.89
N PRO A 4 -9.45 12.27 18.13
CA PRO A 4 -8.90 11.17 18.93
C PRO A 4 -9.88 10.02 19.17
N GLU A 5 -11.19 10.28 19.24
CA GLU A 5 -12.21 9.25 19.41
C GLU A 5 -12.35 8.38 18.15
N PHE A 6 -12.31 9.00 16.97
CA PHE A 6 -12.32 8.30 15.69
C PHE A 6 -11.09 7.39 15.54
N HIS A 7 -9.92 7.88 15.93
CA HIS A 7 -8.69 7.07 15.91
C HIS A 7 -8.69 5.93 16.93
N ALA A 8 -9.40 6.07 18.05
CA ALA A 8 -9.56 4.98 19.01
C ALA A 8 -10.46 3.87 18.45
N GLU A 9 -11.59 4.23 17.83
CA GLU A 9 -12.49 3.27 17.18
C GLU A 9 -11.81 2.51 16.03
N GLU A 10 -11.06 3.22 15.17
CA GLU A 10 -10.29 2.60 14.08
C GLU A 10 -9.22 1.62 14.62
N ARG A 11 -8.60 1.95 15.75
CA ARG A 11 -7.61 1.09 16.39
C ARG A 11 -8.22 -0.21 16.92
N GLU A 12 -9.45 -0.16 17.44
CA GLU A 12 -10.18 -1.35 17.90
C GLU A 12 -10.55 -2.30 16.74
N GLN A 13 -10.74 -1.75 15.53
CA GLN A 13 -11.11 -2.52 14.34
C GLN A 13 -9.94 -3.25 13.67
N VAL A 14 -8.69 -2.94 14.02
CA VAL A 14 -7.50 -3.52 13.37
C VAL A 14 -7.50 -5.06 13.40
N GLY A 15 -7.97 -5.67 14.48
CA GLY A 15 -8.07 -7.13 14.59
C GLY A 15 -9.07 -7.73 13.58
N ASP A 16 -10.23 -7.11 13.42
CA ASP A 16 -11.23 -7.52 12.43
C ASP A 16 -10.71 -7.30 11.01
N THR A 17 -9.96 -6.22 10.77
CA THR A 17 -9.31 -5.95 9.49
C THR A 17 -8.27 -7.02 9.14
N LEU A 18 -7.45 -7.46 10.10
CA LEU A 18 -6.51 -8.57 9.89
C LEU A 18 -7.26 -9.86 9.54
N LYS A 19 -8.33 -10.18 10.26
CA LYS A 19 -9.15 -11.36 9.97
C LYS A 19 -9.74 -11.30 8.56
N PHE A 20 -10.37 -10.18 8.21
CA PHE A 20 -10.94 -9.97 6.88
C PHE A 20 -9.87 -10.07 5.79
N TYR A 21 -8.69 -9.51 6.02
CA TYR A 21 -7.57 -9.64 5.11
C TYR A 21 -7.19 -11.12 4.90
N LEU A 22 -7.00 -11.89 5.97
CA LEU A 22 -6.61 -13.29 5.88
C LEU A 22 -7.66 -14.17 5.17
N GLU A 23 -8.94 -13.83 5.32
CA GLU A 23 -10.05 -14.55 4.66
C GLU A 23 -10.16 -14.23 3.16
N ASN A 24 -9.72 -13.04 2.72
CA ASN A 24 -10.04 -12.52 1.38
C ASN A 24 -8.80 -12.21 0.50
N SER A 25 -7.58 -12.19 1.05
CA SER A 25 -6.40 -11.68 0.33
C SER A 25 -6.10 -12.47 -0.94
N GLU A 26 -6.21 -13.81 -0.91
CA GLU A 26 -5.97 -14.67 -2.07
C GLU A 26 -6.91 -14.34 -3.23
N GLU A 27 -8.21 -14.23 -2.97
CA GLU A 27 -9.20 -13.88 -3.99
C GLU A 27 -8.98 -12.47 -4.52
N ASN A 28 -8.69 -11.51 -3.65
CA ASN A 28 -8.42 -10.13 -4.02
C ASN A 28 -7.20 -10.02 -4.97
N PHE A 29 -6.10 -10.71 -4.65
CA PHE A 29 -4.92 -10.75 -5.54
C PHE A 29 -5.21 -11.47 -6.85
N ALA A 30 -6.03 -12.54 -6.85
CA ALA A 30 -6.43 -13.22 -8.08
C ALA A 30 -7.27 -12.31 -8.99
N ILE A 31 -8.17 -11.49 -8.43
CA ILE A 31 -8.92 -10.48 -9.19
C ILE A 31 -7.97 -9.47 -9.83
N LEU A 32 -7.02 -8.94 -9.06
CA LEU A 32 -6.04 -7.97 -9.55
C LEU A 32 -5.15 -8.56 -10.68
N ALA A 33 -4.72 -9.81 -10.55
CA ALA A 33 -3.97 -10.50 -11.61
C ALA A 33 -4.75 -10.53 -12.93
N ARG A 34 -6.02 -10.94 -12.88
CA ARG A 34 -6.91 -10.97 -14.06
C ARG A 34 -7.08 -9.59 -14.70
N MET A 35 -7.16 -8.54 -13.89
CA MET A 35 -7.26 -7.16 -14.39
C MET A 35 -5.98 -6.74 -15.13
N ILE A 36 -4.81 -7.02 -14.56
CA ILE A 36 -3.51 -6.71 -15.18
C ILE A 36 -3.33 -7.47 -16.49
N GLU A 37 -3.62 -8.77 -16.51
CA GLU A 37 -3.51 -9.60 -17.71
C GLU A 37 -4.41 -9.10 -18.84
N ARG A 38 -5.67 -8.76 -18.51
CA ARG A 38 -6.62 -8.22 -19.47
C ARG A 38 -6.14 -6.92 -20.10
N GLU A 39 -5.60 -6.00 -19.30
CA GLU A 39 -5.13 -4.71 -19.82
C GLU A 39 -3.81 -4.83 -20.60
N ARG A 40 -2.92 -5.74 -20.20
CA ARG A 40 -1.73 -6.10 -21.00
C ARG A 40 -2.11 -6.64 -22.37
N ALA A 41 -3.06 -7.57 -22.43
CA ALA A 41 -3.52 -8.15 -23.69
C ALA A 41 -4.18 -7.11 -24.62
N ARG A 42 -4.87 -6.12 -24.05
CA ARG A 42 -5.57 -5.08 -24.83
C ARG A 42 -4.67 -3.96 -25.34
N ARG A 43 -3.71 -3.53 -24.52
CA ARG A 43 -3.01 -2.24 -24.74
C ARG A 43 -1.49 -2.35 -24.63
N GLY A 44 -0.93 -3.51 -24.29
CA GLY A 44 0.49 -3.65 -23.98
C GLY A 44 0.93 -2.83 -22.76
N THR A 45 -0.01 -2.48 -21.87
CA THR A 45 0.26 -1.61 -20.72
C THR A 45 1.24 -2.25 -19.75
N ARG A 46 2.22 -1.46 -19.31
CA ARG A 46 3.13 -1.84 -18.22
C ARG A 46 2.55 -1.39 -16.89
N PHE A 47 2.80 -2.18 -15.85
CA PHE A 47 2.27 -1.96 -14.51
C PHE A 47 3.41 -1.87 -13.51
N VAL A 48 3.19 -1.10 -12.46
CA VAL A 48 4.01 -1.02 -11.26
C VAL A 48 3.07 -1.20 -10.07
N ILE A 49 3.46 -2.03 -9.11
CA ILE A 49 2.73 -2.21 -7.86
C ILE A 49 3.31 -1.24 -6.85
N VAL A 50 2.46 -0.35 -6.33
CA VAL A 50 2.85 0.65 -5.35
C VAL A 50 2.14 0.35 -4.04
N GLN A 51 2.91 0.12 -2.99
CA GLN A 51 2.40 0.18 -1.63
C GLN A 51 2.41 1.64 -1.17
N ALA A 52 1.22 2.13 -0.84
CA ALA A 52 1.02 3.43 -0.22
C ALA A 52 1.62 3.49 1.20
N PRO A 53 2.00 4.67 1.70
CA PRO A 53 2.34 4.84 3.11
C PRO A 53 1.11 4.54 4.00
N ILE A 54 1.38 4.08 5.22
CA ILE A 54 0.35 3.82 6.23
C ILE A 54 0.62 4.69 7.46
N ASN A 55 -0.43 5.02 8.21
CA ASN A 55 -0.27 5.72 9.47
C ASN A 55 0.60 4.87 10.41
N PRO A 56 1.69 5.40 10.99
CA PRO A 56 2.57 4.62 11.86
C PRO A 56 1.86 4.01 13.07
N GLY A 57 0.73 4.57 13.50
CA GLY A 57 -0.08 4.04 14.58
C GLY A 57 -0.51 2.58 14.38
N TRP A 58 -0.69 2.13 13.13
CA TRP A 58 -1.03 0.73 12.85
C TRP A 58 0.00 -0.27 13.42
N SER A 59 1.27 0.12 13.47
CA SER A 59 2.33 -0.70 14.02
C SER A 59 2.39 -0.67 15.55
N ASP A 60 1.64 0.22 16.21
CA ASP A 60 1.54 0.30 17.67
C ASP A 60 0.58 -0.75 18.26
N VAL A 61 -0.01 -1.59 17.39
CA VAL A 61 -0.88 -2.71 17.76
C VAL A 61 -0.34 -3.98 17.11
N ALA A 62 -0.31 -5.09 17.86
CA ALA A 62 0.29 -6.34 17.40
C ALA A 62 -0.37 -6.88 16.12
N GLU A 63 -1.70 -6.80 16.05
CA GLU A 63 -2.50 -7.20 14.90
C GLU A 63 -2.21 -6.33 13.66
N GLY A 64 -2.00 -5.03 13.85
CA GLY A 64 -1.70 -4.11 12.75
C GLY A 64 -0.29 -4.33 12.20
N ALA A 65 0.69 -4.55 13.07
CA ALA A 65 2.03 -4.97 12.67
C ALA A 65 2.00 -6.30 11.90
N ALA A 66 1.26 -7.30 12.41
CA ALA A 66 1.13 -8.60 11.75
C ALA A 66 0.44 -8.49 10.38
N LEU A 67 -0.59 -7.65 10.26
CA LEU A 67 -1.26 -7.36 9.00
C LEU A 67 -0.31 -6.71 8.00
N PHE A 68 0.47 -5.71 8.44
CA PHE A 68 1.41 -5.01 7.58
C PHE A 68 2.51 -5.93 7.06
N ASP A 69 3.13 -6.73 7.93
CA ASP A 69 4.17 -7.69 7.55
C ASP A 69 3.63 -8.73 6.55
N ARG A 70 2.41 -9.22 6.80
CA ARG A 70 1.75 -10.16 5.89
C ARG A 70 1.46 -9.51 4.53
N PHE A 71 0.89 -8.30 4.54
CA PHE A 71 0.58 -7.56 3.32
C PHE A 71 1.82 -7.29 2.48
N VAL A 72 2.92 -6.86 3.10
CA VAL A 72 4.20 -6.62 2.42
C VAL A 72 4.71 -7.88 1.72
N SER A 73 4.64 -9.03 2.41
CA SER A 73 5.06 -10.32 1.85
C SER A 73 4.18 -10.74 0.67
N ASP A 74 2.86 -10.66 0.83
CA ASP A 74 1.89 -11.04 -0.19
C ASP A 74 1.97 -10.12 -1.41
N ALA A 75 2.13 -8.81 -1.21
CA ALA A 75 2.32 -7.83 -2.29
C ALA A 75 3.62 -8.08 -3.07
N ALA A 76 4.72 -8.43 -2.38
CA ALA A 76 5.97 -8.80 -3.05
C ALA A 76 5.83 -10.10 -3.84
N ALA A 77 5.10 -11.09 -3.33
CA ALA A 77 4.80 -12.33 -4.05
C ALA A 77 3.94 -12.06 -5.29
N PHE A 78 2.89 -11.26 -5.13
CA PHE A 78 2.02 -10.83 -6.22
C PHE A 78 2.79 -10.10 -7.32
N SER A 79 3.68 -9.16 -6.95
CA SER A 79 4.52 -8.44 -7.92
C SER A 79 5.36 -9.39 -8.77
N ARG A 80 5.94 -10.43 -8.16
CA ARG A 80 6.70 -11.46 -8.89
C ARG A 80 5.79 -12.27 -9.81
N GLN A 81 4.63 -12.69 -9.32
CA GLN A 81 3.63 -13.43 -10.11
C GLN A 81 3.24 -12.66 -11.37
N VAL A 82 2.93 -11.37 -11.24
CA VAL A 82 2.51 -10.55 -12.39
C VAL A 82 3.69 -9.93 -13.14
N GLY A 83 4.94 -10.19 -12.75
CA GLY A 83 6.12 -9.58 -13.40
C GLY A 83 6.06 -8.06 -13.43
N ALA A 84 5.66 -7.42 -12.33
CA ALA A 84 5.62 -5.97 -12.18
C ALA A 84 6.59 -5.52 -11.07
N PRO A 85 7.32 -4.39 -11.25
CA PRO A 85 8.11 -3.81 -10.18
C PRO A 85 7.23 -3.51 -8.97
N TYR A 86 7.76 -3.78 -7.78
CA TYR A 86 7.13 -3.43 -6.51
C TYR A 86 7.88 -2.27 -5.86
N LEU A 87 7.12 -1.23 -5.50
CA LEU A 87 7.61 -0.02 -4.86
C LEU A 87 6.93 0.16 -3.51
N GLN A 88 7.73 0.26 -2.46
CA GLN A 88 7.27 0.57 -1.11
C GLN A 88 7.58 2.04 -0.82
N VAL A 89 6.54 2.89 -0.82
CA VAL A 89 6.72 4.33 -0.56
C VAL A 89 7.14 4.58 0.88
N SER A 90 6.74 3.71 1.81
CA SER A 90 7.10 3.75 3.22
C SER A 90 8.57 3.44 3.52
N ALA A 91 9.32 2.82 2.61
CA ALA A 91 10.68 2.33 2.90
C ALA A 91 11.77 3.43 2.90
N GLY A 92 11.44 4.66 2.45
CA GLY A 92 12.42 5.75 2.29
C GLY A 92 12.09 7.05 3.02
N GLN A 93 10.96 7.12 3.72
CA GLN A 93 10.48 8.34 4.37
C GLN A 93 9.81 8.02 5.69
N SER A 94 10.16 8.76 6.73
CA SER A 94 9.43 8.75 8.00
C SER A 94 8.11 9.49 7.81
N TRP A 95 7.00 8.80 8.05
CA TRP A 95 5.67 9.36 8.03
C TRP A 95 5.19 9.56 9.47
N GLU A 96 4.55 10.69 9.75
CA GLU A 96 3.97 10.96 11.07
C GLU A 96 2.46 10.80 11.02
N SER A 97 1.81 10.47 12.15
CA SER A 97 0.35 10.35 12.19
C SER A 97 -0.37 11.64 11.74
N ALA A 98 0.25 12.81 11.94
CA ALA A 98 -0.28 14.09 11.48
C ALA A 98 -0.36 14.22 9.94
N ASP A 99 0.37 13.40 9.19
CA ASP A 99 0.32 13.35 7.72
C ASP A 99 -0.92 12.64 7.18
N PHE A 100 -1.71 11.98 8.03
CA PHE A 100 -2.86 11.18 7.63
C PHE A 100 -4.19 11.77 8.14
N PHE A 101 -5.28 11.49 7.43
CA PHE A 101 -6.65 11.85 7.81
C PHE A 101 -7.22 10.83 8.79
N ASP A 102 -6.85 9.58 8.60
CA ASP A 102 -7.35 8.41 9.30
C ASP A 102 -6.20 7.48 9.68
N TYR A 103 -6.56 6.42 10.41
CA TYR A 103 -5.62 5.37 10.75
C TYR A 103 -5.24 4.55 9.51
N GLU A 104 -6.18 4.30 8.59
CA GLU A 104 -5.99 3.39 7.44
C GLU A 104 -4.91 3.83 6.43
N GLY A 105 -4.63 5.13 6.31
CA GLY A 105 -3.48 5.62 5.54
C GLY A 105 -3.79 6.68 4.48
N HIS A 106 -4.93 7.37 4.55
CA HIS A 106 -5.23 8.45 3.60
C HIS A 106 -4.46 9.73 3.94
N LEU A 107 -3.63 10.20 3.00
CA LEU A 107 -2.77 11.36 3.20
C LEU A 107 -3.54 12.70 3.29
N LYS A 108 -3.32 13.40 4.40
CA LYS A 108 -3.98 14.65 4.79
C LYS A 108 -3.35 15.89 4.23
N THR A 109 -2.04 16.03 4.39
CA THR A 109 -1.36 17.29 4.08
C THR A 109 -0.98 17.35 2.60
N PRO A 110 -1.03 18.54 1.95
CA PRO A 110 -0.51 18.71 0.60
C PRO A 110 0.96 18.28 0.48
N SER A 111 1.78 18.58 1.49
CA SER A 111 3.19 18.17 1.54
C SER A 111 3.36 16.65 1.53
N ALA A 112 2.60 15.91 2.34
CA ALA A 112 2.65 14.46 2.37
C ALA A 112 2.23 13.86 1.02
N ARG A 113 1.16 14.38 0.41
CA ARG A 113 0.72 13.95 -0.93
C ARG A 113 1.77 14.22 -2.02
N THR A 114 2.37 15.41 -2.02
CA THR A 114 3.44 15.76 -2.96
C THR A 114 4.63 14.81 -2.79
N SER A 115 5.09 14.61 -1.56
CA SER A 115 6.23 13.72 -1.26
C SER A 115 5.99 12.28 -1.71
N CYS A 116 4.78 11.74 -1.45
CA CYS A 116 4.38 10.41 -1.91
C CYS A 116 4.38 10.34 -3.45
N THR A 117 3.82 11.35 -4.11
CA THR A 117 3.76 11.42 -5.58
C THR A 117 5.15 11.49 -6.19
N GLU A 118 6.05 12.31 -5.65
CA GLU A 118 7.43 12.45 -6.12
C GLU A 118 8.22 11.16 -5.96
N THR A 119 8.01 10.43 -4.85
CA THR A 119 8.63 9.12 -4.61
C THR A 119 8.18 8.10 -5.65
N VAL A 120 6.86 8.02 -5.90
CA VAL A 120 6.30 7.11 -6.91
C VAL A 120 6.78 7.48 -8.31
N ALA A 121 6.76 8.77 -8.66
CA ALA A 121 7.20 9.25 -9.97
C ALA A 121 8.68 8.94 -10.22
N SER A 122 9.56 9.27 -9.26
CA SER A 122 11.00 9.02 -9.35
C SER A 122 11.32 7.53 -9.50
N ALA A 123 10.67 6.69 -8.68
CA ALA A 123 10.88 5.25 -8.72
C ALA A 123 10.30 4.60 -9.98
N ALA A 124 9.17 5.09 -10.49
CA ALA A 124 8.61 4.64 -11.75
C ALA A 124 9.51 5.02 -12.94
N LEU A 125 10.01 6.26 -12.99
CA LEU A 125 10.93 6.73 -14.02
C LEU A 125 12.21 5.90 -14.07
N ALA A 126 12.85 5.67 -12.91
CA ALA A 126 14.06 4.85 -12.83
C ALA A 126 13.88 3.43 -13.37
N ARG A 127 12.67 2.86 -13.27
CA ARG A 127 12.35 1.52 -13.80
C ARG A 127 11.97 1.52 -15.28
N LEU A 128 11.54 2.66 -15.82
CA LEU A 128 11.29 2.83 -17.26
C LEU A 128 12.59 3.06 -18.05
N GLU A 129 13.60 3.64 -17.41
CA GLU A 129 14.91 3.93 -18.02
C GLU A 129 15.91 2.78 -17.93
N ALA A 130 15.67 1.78 -17.07
CA ALA A 130 16.52 0.60 -16.96
C ALA A 130 16.38 -0.29 -18.22
N PRO A 131 17.49 -0.67 -18.89
CA PRO A 131 17.42 -1.57 -20.03
C PRO A 131 16.91 -2.95 -19.59
N SER A 132 15.92 -3.46 -20.32
CA SER A 132 15.30 -4.77 -20.16
C SER A 132 16.26 -5.92 -20.44
#